data_AF-A0A9W6KIL7-F1
#
_entry.id   AF-A0A9W6KIL7-F1
#
_cell.length_a   1.000
_cell.length_b   1.000
_cell.length_c   1.000
_cell.angle_alpha   90.00
_cell.angle_beta   90.00
_cell.angle_gamma   90.00
#
_symmetry.space_group_name_H-M   'P 1'
#
loop_
_entity.id
_entity.type
_entity.pdbx_description
1 polymer ?
#
loop_
_entity_poly.entity_id
_entity_poly.type
_entity_poly.pdbx_seq_one_letter_code
_entity_poly.pdbx_strand_id
1 'polypeptide(L)'
;MPLGFSDQFGHYLPPADADIATALTTGLVALDSNVLLSAYRFAPDARALLFTAIERLGDRAFVPHQAALEFHANRFTVSADHAAAYEQVLDTVADYRDLLEPDLQSRIRYLAFRTGLEPAERDALQDLVADALTPLATAVEALRSRHGLTDDDAILHRFQTLLDGKVGRGPAADELEAAQAEARRRIAAGLPPGYLDAEKARPEGDYLIWLQTLDEARRRTAPWLVFVTGDLKEDWWFVRDGGRVACARPELTAEAAAVANTRLVMLTTQAFVRYA
;
A
#
# COMPACT_ATOMS: atom_id res chain seq x y z
N MET A 1 -19.26 -34.80 22.62
CA MET A 1 -20.40 -34.33 21.80
C MET A 1 -20.02 -34.49 20.34
N PRO A 2 -20.94 -34.90 19.45
CA PRO A 2 -20.68 -34.85 18.01
C PRO A 2 -20.50 -33.38 17.57
N LEU A 3 -19.58 -33.15 16.64
CA LEU A 3 -19.30 -31.84 16.07
C LEU A 3 -20.28 -31.53 14.93
N GLY A 4 -20.64 -30.27 14.77
CA GLY A 4 -21.34 -29.75 13.59
C GLY A 4 -20.47 -29.83 12.34
N PHE A 5 -21.12 -29.80 11.16
CA PHE A 5 -20.46 -29.97 9.86
C PHE A 5 -19.29 -29.00 9.63
N SER A 6 -19.37 -27.78 10.18
CA SER A 6 -18.39 -26.71 9.96
C SER A 6 -17.47 -26.45 11.16
N ASP A 7 -17.65 -27.14 12.28
CA ASP A 7 -16.99 -26.79 13.56
C ASP A 7 -15.46 -26.88 13.49
N GLN A 8 -14.92 -27.72 12.60
CA GLN A 8 -13.48 -27.88 12.37
C GLN A 8 -12.98 -27.20 11.09
N PHE A 9 -13.87 -26.58 10.31
CA PHE A 9 -13.58 -26.02 8.99
C PHE A 9 -13.70 -24.49 8.96
N GLY A 10 -13.66 -23.83 10.12
CA GLY A 10 -13.72 -22.37 10.21
C GLY A 10 -12.67 -21.64 9.36
N HIS A 11 -11.53 -22.29 9.07
CA HIS A 11 -10.47 -21.77 8.21
C HIS A 11 -10.85 -21.65 6.72
N TYR A 12 -11.97 -22.23 6.28
CA TYR A 12 -12.53 -22.06 4.94
C TYR A 12 -13.63 -20.99 4.86
N LEU A 13 -14.04 -20.44 6.01
CA LEU A 13 -15.17 -19.52 6.08
C LEU A 13 -14.68 -18.06 6.17
N PRO A 14 -15.27 -17.13 5.41
CA PRO A 14 -15.01 -15.72 5.60
C PRO A 14 -15.36 -15.26 7.02
N PRO A 15 -14.56 -14.39 7.65
CA PRO A 15 -14.89 -13.86 8.97
C PRO A 15 -16.15 -12.99 8.89
N ALA A 16 -17.03 -13.12 9.87
CA ALA A 16 -18.20 -12.24 9.99
C ALA A 16 -17.77 -10.83 10.42
N ASP A 17 -18.58 -9.81 10.12
CA ASP A 17 -18.29 -8.42 10.54
C ASP A 17 -18.09 -8.30 12.07
N ALA A 18 -18.85 -9.08 12.85
CA ALA A 18 -18.70 -9.13 14.31
C ALA A 18 -17.35 -9.73 14.75
N ASP A 19 -16.85 -10.74 14.03
CA ASP A 19 -15.52 -11.32 14.27
C ASP A 19 -14.42 -10.30 13.93
N ILE A 20 -14.55 -9.59 12.80
CA ILE A 20 -13.61 -8.53 12.40
C ILE A 20 -13.56 -7.43 13.46
N ALA A 21 -14.71 -6.94 13.91
CA ALA A 21 -14.80 -5.91 14.96
C ALA A 21 -14.17 -6.39 16.28
N THR A 22 -14.41 -7.65 16.66
CA THR A 22 -13.80 -8.25 17.85
C THR A 22 -12.28 -8.37 17.70
N ALA A 23 -11.80 -8.83 16.54
CA ALA A 23 -10.38 -8.97 16.25
C ALA A 23 -9.67 -7.61 16.26
N LEU A 24 -10.29 -6.57 15.69
CA LEU A 24 -9.76 -5.20 15.67
C LEU A 24 -9.84 -4.47 17.01
N THR A 25 -10.54 -4.99 18.01
CA THR A 25 -10.61 -4.39 19.37
C THR A 25 -9.80 -5.16 20.40
N THR A 26 -9.60 -6.47 20.20
CA THR A 26 -8.96 -7.37 21.19
C THR A 26 -7.69 -8.06 20.69
N GLY A 27 -7.50 -8.13 19.37
CA GLY A 27 -6.41 -8.87 18.75
C GLY A 27 -5.12 -8.06 18.56
N LEU A 28 -4.05 -8.78 18.27
CA LEU A 28 -2.80 -8.24 17.72
C LEU A 28 -3.06 -7.84 16.27
N VAL A 29 -2.63 -6.65 15.87
CA VAL A 29 -2.77 -6.15 14.49
C VAL A 29 -1.39 -5.96 13.89
N ALA A 30 -0.98 -6.89 13.05
CA ALA A 30 0.27 -6.86 12.32
C ALA A 30 0.11 -6.09 11.01
N LEU A 31 0.96 -5.08 10.80
CA LEU A 31 0.95 -4.24 9.60
C LEU A 31 2.09 -4.65 8.66
N ASP A 32 1.74 -4.92 7.41
CA ASP A 32 2.69 -5.20 6.34
C ASP A 32 3.41 -3.93 5.84
N SER A 33 4.56 -4.10 5.16
CA SER A 33 5.38 -3.00 4.65
C SER A 33 4.62 -2.13 3.64
N ASN A 34 3.84 -2.77 2.75
CA ASN A 34 3.05 -2.09 1.72
C ASN A 34 1.92 -1.20 2.31
N VAL A 35 1.41 -1.51 3.50
CA VAL A 35 0.42 -0.69 4.20
C VAL A 35 1.06 0.62 4.64
N LEU A 36 2.26 0.54 5.21
CA LEU A 36 3.03 1.69 5.65
C LEU A 36 3.48 2.54 4.45
N LEU A 37 3.98 1.90 3.40
CA LEU A 37 4.39 2.58 2.15
C LEU A 37 3.21 3.27 1.45
N SER A 38 1.98 2.76 1.61
CA SER A 38 0.79 3.40 1.04
C SER A 38 0.56 4.81 1.57
N ALA A 39 1.04 5.15 2.77
CA ALA A 39 0.96 6.50 3.31
C ALA A 39 1.63 7.54 2.39
N TYR A 40 2.72 7.18 1.72
CA TYR A 40 3.42 8.05 0.75
C TYR A 40 2.64 8.25 -0.55
N ARG A 41 1.73 7.32 -0.88
CA ARG A 41 0.91 7.36 -2.10
C ARG A 41 -0.46 8.00 -1.89
N PHE A 42 -0.95 7.98 -0.65
CA PHE A 42 -2.28 8.47 -0.32
C PHE A 42 -2.35 9.99 -0.35
N ALA A 43 -3.50 10.49 -0.84
CA ALA A 43 -3.90 11.87 -0.64
C ALA A 43 -3.97 12.19 0.88
N PRO A 44 -3.80 13.46 1.28
CA PRO A 44 -3.69 13.84 2.69
C PRO A 44 -4.81 13.30 3.59
N ASP A 45 -6.07 13.35 3.14
CA ASP A 45 -7.21 12.90 3.94
C ASP A 45 -7.18 11.37 4.16
N ALA A 46 -6.88 10.60 3.11
CA ALA A 46 -6.75 9.15 3.21
C ALA A 46 -5.55 8.73 4.07
N ARG A 47 -4.45 9.50 3.98
CA ARG A 47 -3.27 9.33 4.84
C ARG A 47 -3.61 9.59 6.31
N ALA A 48 -4.37 10.65 6.60
CA ALA A 48 -4.82 10.97 7.94
C ALA A 48 -5.71 9.85 8.52
N LEU A 49 -6.62 9.29 7.71
CA LEU A 49 -7.45 8.15 8.12
C LEU A 49 -6.61 6.92 8.46
N LEU A 50 -5.57 6.61 7.67
CA LEU A 50 -4.63 5.52 7.98
C LEU A 50 -3.91 5.76 9.32
N PHE A 51 -3.43 6.98 9.56
CA PHE A 51 -2.80 7.32 10.85
C PHE A 51 -3.77 7.20 12.02
N THR A 52 -5.01 7.69 11.88
CA THR A 52 -6.04 7.55 12.91
C THR A 52 -6.37 6.07 13.19
N ALA A 53 -6.48 5.25 12.15
CA ALA A 53 -6.71 3.82 12.28
C ALA A 53 -5.59 3.15 13.09
N ILE A 54 -4.33 3.43 12.77
CA ILE A 54 -3.17 2.89 13.49
C ILE A 54 -3.11 3.40 14.93
N GLU A 55 -3.41 4.69 15.16
CA GLU A 55 -3.42 5.30 16.48
C GLU A 55 -4.43 4.63 17.42
N ARG A 56 -5.63 4.31 16.93
CA ARG A 56 -6.68 3.61 17.69
C ARG A 56 -6.32 2.19 18.10
N LEU A 57 -5.34 1.57 17.43
CA LEU A 57 -4.85 0.25 17.83
C LEU A 57 -4.11 0.29 19.17
N GLY A 58 -3.46 1.41 19.50
CA GLY A 58 -2.63 1.51 20.70
C GLY A 58 -1.54 0.43 20.70
N ASP A 59 -1.40 -0.29 21.81
CA ASP A 59 -0.39 -1.35 22.00
C ASP A 59 -0.63 -2.61 21.15
N ARG A 60 -1.81 -2.71 20.53
CA ARG A 60 -2.17 -3.84 19.67
C ARG A 60 -1.57 -3.76 18.29
N ALA A 61 -1.13 -2.58 17.85
CA ALA A 61 -0.37 -2.47 16.60
C ALA A 61 0.99 -3.18 16.75
N PHE A 62 1.39 -3.86 15.69
CA PHE A 62 2.67 -4.53 15.58
C PHE A 62 3.19 -4.43 14.16
N VAL A 63 4.50 -4.24 14.01
CA VAL A 63 5.17 -4.28 12.71
C VAL A 63 6.24 -5.36 12.77
N PRO A 64 6.13 -6.42 11.97
CA PRO A 64 7.22 -7.37 11.79
C PRO A 64 8.52 -6.65 11.42
N HIS A 65 9.65 -7.09 11.98
CA HIS A 65 10.96 -6.50 11.67
C HIS A 65 11.23 -6.47 10.16
N GLN A 66 10.89 -7.55 9.44
CA GLN A 66 11.04 -7.63 7.99
C GLN A 66 10.20 -6.56 7.28
N ALA A 67 8.96 -6.32 7.73
CA ALA A 67 8.10 -5.29 7.17
C ALA A 67 8.67 -3.88 7.42
N ALA A 68 9.22 -3.63 8.62
CA ALA A 68 9.91 -2.37 8.92
C ALA A 68 11.17 -2.18 8.06
N LEU A 69 11.98 -3.23 7.87
CA LEU A 69 13.16 -3.21 7.01
C LEU A 69 12.79 -2.86 5.56
N GLU A 70 11.76 -3.50 5.02
CA GLU A 70 11.26 -3.23 3.67
C GLU A 70 10.69 -1.82 3.54
N PHE A 71 9.95 -1.34 4.53
CA PHE A 71 9.49 0.05 4.56
C PHE A 71 10.66 1.03 4.48
N HIS A 72 11.67 0.87 5.34
CA HIS A 72 12.82 1.77 5.35
C HIS A 72 13.67 1.68 4.08
N ALA A 73 13.80 0.48 3.49
CA ALA A 73 14.53 0.28 2.25
C ALA A 73 13.83 0.93 1.03
N ASN A 74 12.49 0.95 1.02
CA ASN A 74 11.71 1.33 -0.16
C ASN A 74 11.06 2.72 -0.07
N ARG A 75 10.96 3.35 1.11
CA ARG A 75 10.23 4.63 1.28
C ARG A 75 10.74 5.75 0.36
N PHE A 76 12.05 5.83 0.14
CA PHE A 76 12.64 6.84 -0.75
C PHE A 76 12.24 6.60 -2.21
N THR A 77 12.29 5.35 -2.66
CA THR A 77 11.85 4.97 -4.01
C THR A 77 10.36 5.27 -4.20
N VAL A 78 9.51 4.87 -3.25
CA VAL A 78 8.07 5.15 -3.33
C VAL A 78 7.76 6.65 -3.32
N SER A 79 8.52 7.42 -2.54
CA SER A 79 8.42 8.88 -2.51
C SER A 79 8.81 9.50 -3.85
N ALA A 80 9.94 9.06 -4.43
CA ALA A 80 10.42 9.52 -5.72
C ALA A 80 9.45 9.15 -6.86
N ASP A 81 8.94 7.93 -6.89
CA ASP A 81 7.94 7.48 -7.88
C ASP A 81 6.66 8.33 -7.80
N HIS A 82 6.22 8.69 -6.59
CA HIS A 82 5.06 9.56 -6.40
C HIS A 82 5.30 10.97 -6.97
N ALA A 83 6.48 11.54 -6.74
CA ALA A 83 6.86 12.84 -7.31
C ALA A 83 6.99 12.78 -8.83
N ALA A 84 7.64 11.73 -9.36
CA ALA A 84 7.86 11.53 -10.78
C ALA A 84 6.55 11.41 -11.58
N ALA A 85 5.48 10.85 -10.99
CA ALA A 85 4.17 10.78 -11.64
C ALA A 85 3.58 12.17 -11.95
N TYR A 86 3.81 13.17 -11.07
CA TYR A 86 3.42 14.55 -11.33
C TYR A 86 4.31 15.21 -12.38
N GLU A 87 5.63 15.00 -12.28
CA GLU A 87 6.61 15.54 -13.22
C GLU A 87 6.36 15.04 -14.64
N GLN A 88 6.06 13.76 -14.82
CA GLN A 88 5.71 13.18 -16.12
C GLN A 88 4.54 13.90 -16.79
N VAL A 89 3.51 14.27 -16.03
CA VAL A 89 2.35 15.02 -16.56
C VAL A 89 2.74 16.46 -16.90
N LEU A 90 3.50 17.13 -16.03
CA LEU A 90 3.95 18.50 -16.25
C LEU A 90 4.89 18.61 -17.46
N ASP A 91 5.82 17.68 -17.61
CA ASP A 91 6.71 17.58 -18.77
C ASP A 91 5.92 17.35 -20.05
N THR A 92 4.95 16.42 -20.03
CA THR A 92 4.07 16.18 -21.18
C THR A 92 3.26 17.44 -21.56
N VAL A 93 2.80 18.22 -20.57
CA VAL A 93 2.11 19.49 -20.81
C VAL A 93 3.05 20.53 -21.41
N ALA A 94 4.31 20.58 -20.99
CA ALA A 94 5.33 21.44 -21.57
C ALA A 94 5.64 21.05 -23.03
N ASP A 95 5.87 19.75 -23.29
CA ASP A 95 6.12 19.21 -24.63
C ASP A 95 4.97 19.56 -25.60
N TYR A 96 3.72 19.40 -25.16
CA TYR A 96 2.57 19.77 -26.00
C TYR A 96 2.48 21.27 -26.25
N ARG A 97 2.87 22.11 -25.29
CA ARG A 97 2.91 23.56 -25.48
C ARG A 97 3.94 23.92 -26.55
N ASP A 98 5.14 23.39 -26.43
CA ASP A 98 6.25 23.64 -27.37
C ASP A 98 5.92 23.14 -28.78
N LEU A 99 5.09 22.09 -28.91
CA LEU A 99 4.62 21.59 -30.19
C LEU A 99 3.47 22.42 -30.79
N LEU A 100 2.42 22.68 -29.99
CA LEU A 100 1.15 23.25 -30.47
C LEU A 100 1.25 24.76 -30.66
N GLU A 101 1.93 25.46 -29.77
CA GLU A 101 1.95 26.92 -29.75
C GLU A 101 2.57 27.48 -31.05
N PRO A 102 3.77 27.09 -31.50
CA PRO A 102 4.35 27.65 -32.72
C PRO A 102 3.51 27.39 -33.99
N ASP A 103 2.88 26.21 -34.10
CA ASP A 103 2.01 25.84 -35.23
C ASP A 103 0.73 26.69 -35.24
N LEU A 104 0.00 26.74 -34.13
CA LEU A 104 -1.24 27.52 -34.03
C LEU A 104 -0.97 29.02 -34.16
N GLN A 105 0.08 29.54 -33.54
CA GLN A 105 0.51 30.93 -33.68
C GLN A 105 0.78 31.28 -35.15
N SER A 106 1.41 30.38 -35.91
CA SER A 106 1.67 30.56 -37.34
C SER A 106 0.39 30.56 -38.17
N ARG A 107 -0.55 29.67 -37.87
CA ARG A 107 -1.87 29.62 -38.54
C ARG A 107 -2.73 30.84 -38.23
N ILE A 108 -2.69 31.36 -37.01
CA ILE A 108 -3.38 32.59 -36.61
C ILE A 108 -2.79 33.79 -37.36
N ARG A 109 -1.46 33.90 -37.46
CA ARG A 109 -0.82 34.95 -38.29
C ARG A 109 -1.23 34.86 -39.76
N TYR A 110 -1.28 33.64 -40.30
CA TYR A 110 -1.75 33.42 -41.67
C TYR A 110 -3.22 33.83 -41.86
N LEU A 111 -4.10 33.44 -40.93
CA LEU A 111 -5.50 33.86 -40.91
C LEU A 111 -5.60 35.39 -40.90
N ALA A 112 -4.89 36.05 -39.98
CA ALA A 112 -4.89 37.50 -39.85
C ALA A 112 -4.50 38.21 -41.14
N PHE A 113 -3.45 37.71 -41.81
CA PHE A 113 -3.03 38.21 -43.12
C PHE A 113 -4.09 38.00 -44.22
N ARG A 114 -4.78 36.86 -44.22
CA ARG A 114 -5.74 36.51 -45.28
C ARG A 114 -7.10 37.16 -45.14
N THR A 115 -7.54 37.45 -43.92
CA THR A 115 -8.88 38.01 -43.65
C THR A 115 -8.84 39.48 -43.26
N GLY A 116 -7.67 40.05 -42.99
CA GLY A 116 -7.54 41.42 -42.49
C GLY A 116 -8.03 41.57 -41.05
N LEU A 117 -7.79 40.54 -40.22
CA LEU A 117 -8.15 40.54 -38.80
C LEU A 117 -7.46 41.70 -38.08
N GLU A 118 -8.17 42.39 -37.19
CA GLU A 118 -7.58 43.49 -36.43
C GLU A 118 -6.46 42.97 -35.50
N PRO A 119 -5.43 43.78 -35.19
CA PRO A 119 -4.36 43.35 -34.30
C PRO A 119 -4.86 42.84 -32.94
N ALA A 120 -5.88 43.48 -32.36
CA ALA A 120 -6.48 43.06 -31.09
C ALA A 120 -7.16 41.68 -31.18
N GLU A 121 -7.85 41.38 -32.30
CA GLU A 121 -8.49 40.08 -32.51
C GLU A 121 -7.44 38.97 -32.68
N ARG A 122 -6.34 39.28 -33.39
CA ARG A 122 -5.22 38.36 -33.56
C ARG A 122 -4.57 38.08 -32.21
N ASP A 123 -4.21 39.12 -31.47
CA ASP A 123 -3.51 39.01 -30.20
C ASP A 123 -4.35 38.21 -29.20
N ALA A 124 -5.67 38.45 -29.13
CA ALA A 124 -6.57 37.65 -28.30
C ALA A 124 -6.57 36.15 -28.65
N LEU A 125 -6.51 35.78 -29.94
CA LEU A 125 -6.39 34.36 -30.34
C LEU A 125 -5.01 33.79 -30.00
N GLN A 126 -3.95 34.58 -30.13
CA GLN A 126 -2.59 34.17 -29.77
C GLN A 126 -2.46 33.95 -28.25
N ASP A 127 -3.07 34.80 -27.45
CA ASP A 127 -3.11 34.68 -25.98
C ASP A 127 -3.88 33.42 -25.56
N LEU A 128 -5.02 33.13 -26.19
CA LEU A 128 -5.77 31.88 -25.93
C LEU A 128 -4.94 30.63 -26.18
N VAL A 129 -4.06 30.63 -27.19
CA VAL A 129 -3.15 29.51 -27.47
C VAL A 129 -2.07 29.41 -26.40
N ALA A 130 -1.45 30.53 -26.05
CA ALA A 130 -0.40 30.57 -25.02
C ALA A 130 -0.92 30.09 -23.65
N ASP A 131 -2.17 30.42 -23.34
CA ASP A 131 -2.80 30.07 -22.05
C ASP A 131 -3.55 28.73 -22.06
N ALA A 132 -3.74 28.09 -23.21
CA ALA A 132 -4.63 26.92 -23.36
C ALA A 132 -4.34 25.79 -22.35
N LEU A 133 -3.06 25.55 -22.04
CA LEU A 133 -2.62 24.48 -21.14
C LEU A 133 -2.22 24.95 -19.75
N THR A 134 -2.18 26.27 -19.51
CA THR A 134 -1.81 26.85 -18.21
C THR A 134 -2.72 26.38 -17.07
N PRO A 135 -4.07 26.37 -17.20
CA PRO A 135 -4.96 25.90 -16.13
C PRO A 135 -4.69 24.45 -15.71
N LEU A 136 -4.35 23.57 -16.67
CA LEU A 136 -4.03 22.18 -16.38
C LEU A 136 -2.73 22.07 -15.59
N ALA A 137 -1.66 22.73 -16.05
CA ALA A 137 -0.37 22.74 -15.35
C ALA A 137 -0.52 23.27 -13.91
N THR A 138 -1.25 24.38 -13.72
CA THR A 138 -1.53 24.94 -12.39
C THR A 138 -2.30 23.97 -11.50
N ALA A 139 -3.31 23.26 -12.03
CA ALA A 139 -4.07 22.29 -11.26
C ALA A 139 -3.21 21.09 -10.82
N VAL A 140 -2.33 20.59 -11.70
CA VAL A 140 -1.41 19.49 -11.40
C VAL A 140 -0.39 19.90 -10.34
N GLU A 141 0.20 21.10 -10.45
CA GLU A 141 1.16 21.62 -9.46
C GLU A 141 0.50 21.86 -8.09
N ALA A 142 -0.75 22.34 -8.07
CA ALA A 142 -1.52 22.48 -6.85
C ALA A 142 -1.80 21.12 -6.17
N LEU A 143 -2.08 20.07 -6.97
CA LEU A 143 -2.24 18.71 -6.44
C LEU A 143 -0.91 18.16 -5.91
N ARG A 144 0.19 18.33 -6.64
CA ARG A 144 1.54 17.95 -6.22
C ARG A 144 1.89 18.60 -4.88
N SER A 145 1.69 19.90 -4.76
CA SER A 145 1.93 20.65 -3.53
C SER A 145 1.07 20.17 -2.36
N ARG A 146 -0.23 19.91 -2.62
CA ARG A 146 -1.17 19.43 -1.60
C ARG A 146 -0.85 18.01 -1.13
N HIS A 147 -0.47 17.12 -2.04
CA HIS A 147 -0.14 15.73 -1.72
C HIS A 147 1.26 15.60 -1.11
N GLY A 148 2.12 16.58 -1.42
CA GLY A 148 3.43 16.92 -0.87
C GLY A 148 4.09 15.91 0.06
N LEU A 149 5.20 15.34 -0.43
CA LEU A 149 6.25 14.72 0.35
C LEU A 149 7.37 15.77 0.45
N THR A 150 7.45 16.44 1.60
CA THR A 150 8.51 17.43 1.85
C THR A 150 9.82 16.74 2.20
N ASP A 151 10.93 17.47 2.13
CA ASP A 151 12.27 16.96 2.50
C ASP A 151 12.35 16.50 3.96
N ASP A 152 11.45 16.98 4.82
CA ASP A 152 11.40 16.69 6.27
C ASP A 152 10.65 15.37 6.61
N ASP A 153 10.35 14.51 5.63
CA ASP A 153 9.66 13.21 5.76
C ASP A 153 8.68 13.11 6.97
N ALA A 154 7.68 13.99 6.98
CA ALA A 154 6.68 14.05 8.05
C ALA A 154 5.91 12.73 8.23
N ILE A 155 5.84 11.91 7.18
CA ILE A 155 5.22 10.57 7.20
C ILE A 155 6.03 9.64 8.11
N LEU A 156 7.35 9.58 7.91
CA LEU A 156 8.23 8.80 8.75
C LEU A 156 8.13 9.25 10.21
N HIS A 157 8.18 10.56 10.48
CA HIS A 157 8.05 11.08 11.85
C HIS A 157 6.73 10.68 12.53
N ARG A 158 5.62 10.69 11.78
CA ARG A 158 4.34 10.23 12.31
C ARG A 158 4.37 8.74 12.62
N PHE A 159 4.95 7.90 11.76
CA PHE A 159 5.10 6.47 12.03
C PHE A 159 6.03 6.19 13.22
N GLN A 160 7.16 6.89 13.34
CA GLN A 160 8.07 6.77 14.48
C GLN A 160 7.34 7.02 15.80
N THR A 161 6.42 8.00 15.83
CA THR A 161 5.61 8.28 17.02
C THR A 161 4.54 7.20 17.26
N LEU A 162 3.80 6.80 16.23
CA LEU A 162 2.67 5.87 16.36
C LEU A 162 3.10 4.43 16.65
N LEU A 163 4.28 4.04 16.17
CA LEU A 163 4.80 2.67 16.18
C LEU A 163 6.00 2.50 17.11
N ASP A 164 6.30 3.50 17.94
CA ASP A 164 7.36 3.39 18.95
C ASP A 164 7.09 2.20 19.89
N GLY A 165 8.09 1.36 20.09
CA GLY A 165 7.99 0.12 20.86
C GLY A 165 7.12 -0.98 20.24
N LYS A 166 6.63 -0.82 19.00
CA LYS A 166 5.70 -1.76 18.33
C LYS A 166 6.34 -2.55 17.18
N VAL A 167 7.64 -2.43 16.99
CA VAL A 167 8.38 -3.15 15.94
C VAL A 167 9.01 -4.41 16.54
N GLY A 168 8.88 -5.54 15.85
CA GLY A 168 9.51 -6.79 16.24
C GLY A 168 11.04 -6.69 16.28
N ARG A 169 11.67 -7.51 17.13
CA ARG A 169 13.14 -7.60 17.15
C ARG A 169 13.65 -8.17 15.82
N GLY A 170 14.81 -7.71 15.39
CA GLY A 170 15.55 -8.38 14.32
C GLY A 170 15.90 -9.82 14.72
N PRO A 171 15.76 -10.80 13.81
CA PRO A 171 16.25 -12.15 14.06
C PRO A 171 17.77 -12.15 14.20
N ALA A 172 18.30 -13.05 15.03
CA ALA A 172 19.72 -13.35 15.05
C ALA A 172 20.15 -13.95 13.69
N ALA A 173 21.46 -13.95 13.40
CA ALA A 173 21.97 -14.37 12.08
C ALA A 173 21.61 -15.83 11.75
N ASP A 174 21.70 -16.72 12.74
CA ASP A 174 21.33 -18.14 12.65
C ASP A 174 19.81 -18.33 12.53
N GLU A 175 19.00 -17.57 13.29
CA GLU A 175 17.54 -17.55 13.16
C GLU A 175 17.12 -17.11 11.75
N LEU A 176 17.79 -16.08 11.21
CA LEU A 176 17.53 -15.55 9.87
C LEU A 176 17.89 -16.56 8.78
N GLU A 177 19.06 -17.18 8.86
CA GLU A 177 19.51 -18.19 7.89
C GLU A 177 18.54 -19.38 7.84
N ALA A 178 18.13 -19.88 9.01
CA ALA A 178 17.15 -20.97 9.11
C ALA A 178 15.79 -20.56 8.52
N ALA A 179 15.31 -19.35 8.82
CA ALA A 179 14.05 -18.84 8.30
C ALA A 179 14.09 -18.64 6.77
N GLN A 180 15.22 -18.18 6.21
CA GLN A 180 15.42 -18.06 4.77
C GLN A 180 15.46 -19.42 4.07
N ALA A 181 16.12 -20.42 4.68
CA ALA A 181 16.13 -21.78 4.14
C ALA A 181 14.71 -22.38 4.08
N GLU A 182 13.92 -22.19 5.14
CA GLU A 182 12.52 -22.60 5.17
C GLU A 182 11.66 -21.85 4.15
N ALA A 183 11.87 -20.53 3.99
CA ALA A 183 11.19 -19.74 2.95
C ALA A 183 11.41 -20.35 1.56
N ARG A 184 12.67 -20.65 1.21
CA ARG A 184 13.03 -21.25 -0.09
C ARG A 184 12.40 -22.62 -0.28
N ARG A 185 12.36 -23.45 0.78
CA ARG A 185 11.68 -24.75 0.75
C ARG A 185 10.17 -24.58 0.51
N ARG A 186 9.54 -23.60 1.14
CA ARG A 186 8.11 -23.27 0.93
C ARG A 186 7.83 -22.82 -0.49
N ILE A 187 8.64 -21.90 -1.02
CA ILE A 187 8.54 -21.42 -2.40
C ILE A 187 8.62 -22.59 -3.38
N ALA A 188 9.63 -23.46 -3.25
CA ALA A 188 9.79 -24.63 -4.10
C ALA A 188 8.63 -25.64 -4.02
N ALA A 189 7.92 -25.67 -2.88
CA ALA A 189 6.76 -26.53 -2.64
C ALA A 189 5.41 -25.86 -2.95
N GLY A 190 5.40 -24.60 -3.40
CA GLY A 190 4.15 -23.84 -3.62
C GLY A 190 3.37 -23.56 -2.33
N LEU A 191 4.04 -23.47 -1.19
CA LEU A 191 3.42 -23.26 0.11
C LEU A 191 3.34 -21.77 0.45
N PRO A 192 2.17 -21.27 0.88
CA PRO A 192 1.97 -19.86 1.19
C PRO A 192 2.62 -19.44 2.53
N PRO A 193 2.85 -18.13 2.74
CA PRO A 193 2.86 -17.08 1.72
C PRO A 193 4.23 -16.96 1.04
N GLY A 194 4.30 -16.27 -0.09
CA GLY A 194 5.54 -15.87 -0.75
C GLY A 194 5.99 -16.73 -1.94
N TYR A 195 5.28 -17.82 -2.29
CA TYR A 195 5.69 -18.67 -3.41
C TYR A 195 5.57 -17.97 -4.78
N LEU A 196 4.75 -16.91 -4.88
CA LEU A 196 4.63 -16.11 -6.10
C LEU A 196 5.80 -15.15 -6.30
N ASP A 197 6.63 -14.95 -5.29
CA ASP A 197 7.77 -14.03 -5.34
C ASP A 197 9.08 -14.73 -5.76
N ALA A 198 9.01 -15.97 -6.26
CA ALA A 198 10.16 -16.80 -6.61
C ALA A 198 11.17 -16.14 -7.56
N GLU A 199 10.72 -15.24 -8.43
CA GLU A 199 11.57 -14.53 -9.40
C GLU A 199 12.21 -13.25 -8.85
N LYS A 200 11.82 -12.81 -7.63
CA LYS A 200 12.39 -11.61 -7.01
C LYS A 200 13.81 -11.87 -6.50
N ALA A 201 14.61 -10.81 -6.40
CA ALA A 201 15.97 -10.89 -5.85
C ALA A 201 16.01 -11.31 -4.37
N ARG A 202 14.93 -11.08 -3.63
CA ARG A 202 14.74 -11.51 -2.22
C ARG A 202 13.35 -12.13 -2.08
N PRO A 203 13.17 -13.40 -2.48
CA PRO A 203 11.87 -14.04 -2.49
C PRO A 203 11.37 -14.39 -1.07
N GLU A 204 12.22 -14.30 -0.05
CA GLU A 204 11.92 -14.76 1.31
C GLU A 204 11.09 -13.78 2.16
N GLY A 205 10.87 -12.54 1.69
CA GLY A 205 10.28 -11.44 2.46
C GLY A 205 8.90 -11.77 3.06
N ASP A 206 7.96 -12.21 2.22
CA ASP A 206 6.58 -12.53 2.62
C ASP A 206 6.56 -13.58 3.76
N TYR A 207 7.37 -14.63 3.65
CA TYR A 207 7.45 -15.65 4.70
C TYR A 207 8.09 -15.12 5.99
N LEU A 208 9.13 -14.28 5.90
CA LEU A 208 9.76 -13.69 7.08
C LEU A 208 8.80 -12.77 7.84
N ILE A 209 7.98 -11.99 7.13
CA ILE A 209 6.90 -11.18 7.71
C ILE A 209 5.88 -12.08 8.41
N TRP A 210 5.46 -13.16 7.75
CA TRP A 210 4.50 -14.12 8.30
C TRP A 210 5.01 -14.82 9.55
N LEU A 211 6.24 -15.33 9.52
CA LEU A 211 6.90 -16.00 10.65
C LEU A 211 6.95 -15.07 11.88
N GLN A 212 7.43 -13.84 11.69
CA GLN A 212 7.54 -12.86 12.79
C GLN A 212 6.17 -12.45 13.34
N THR A 213 5.15 -12.38 12.47
CA THR A 213 3.76 -12.14 12.87
C THR A 213 3.23 -13.24 13.78
N LEU A 214 3.44 -14.51 13.39
CA LEU A 214 3.02 -15.67 14.18
C LEU A 214 3.78 -15.75 15.51
N ASP A 215 5.07 -15.48 15.52
CA ASP A 215 5.88 -15.48 16.73
C ASP A 215 5.41 -14.45 17.74
N GLU A 216 5.06 -13.24 17.31
CA GLU A 216 4.53 -12.22 18.20
C GLU A 216 3.12 -12.55 18.70
N ALA A 217 2.26 -13.09 17.84
CA ALA A 217 0.93 -13.56 18.24
C ALA A 217 1.03 -14.65 19.32
N ARG A 218 1.94 -15.61 19.13
CA ARG A 218 2.25 -16.67 20.10
C ARG A 218 2.78 -16.10 21.40
N ARG A 219 3.77 -15.19 21.34
CA ARG A 219 4.36 -14.54 22.53
C ARG A 219 3.34 -13.79 23.36
N ARG A 220 2.40 -13.08 22.72
CA ARG A 220 1.34 -12.32 23.40
C ARG A 220 0.15 -13.18 23.80
N THR A 221 0.12 -14.45 23.42
CA THR A 221 -1.05 -15.33 23.57
C THR A 221 -2.31 -14.66 22.99
N ALA A 222 -2.15 -14.02 21.83
CA ALA A 222 -3.20 -13.20 21.24
C ALA A 222 -4.34 -14.10 20.75
N PRO A 223 -5.59 -13.93 21.23
CA PRO A 223 -6.71 -14.78 20.79
C PRO A 223 -7.08 -14.53 19.32
N TRP A 224 -6.79 -13.31 18.85
CA TRP A 224 -7.00 -12.87 17.49
C TRP A 224 -5.72 -12.26 16.94
N LEU A 225 -5.44 -12.58 15.68
CA LEU A 225 -4.42 -11.97 14.86
C LEU A 225 -5.08 -11.34 13.65
N VAL A 226 -4.96 -10.02 13.52
CA VAL A 226 -5.31 -9.29 12.31
C VAL A 226 -4.03 -9.03 11.54
N PHE A 227 -3.93 -9.54 10.31
CA PHE A 227 -2.84 -9.19 9.40
C PHE A 227 -3.38 -8.23 8.33
N VAL A 228 -2.81 -7.03 8.27
CA VAL A 228 -3.21 -6.00 7.31
C VAL A 228 -2.17 -5.94 6.20
N THR A 229 -2.61 -6.15 4.96
CA THR A 229 -1.75 -6.07 3.77
C THR A 229 -2.48 -5.35 2.63
N GLY A 230 -1.74 -4.60 1.83
CA GLY A 230 -2.21 -4.01 0.58
C GLY A 230 -2.10 -4.96 -0.61
N ASP A 231 -1.46 -6.12 -0.45
CA ASP A 231 -1.32 -7.13 -1.50
C ASP A 231 -2.61 -7.96 -1.65
N LEU A 232 -2.92 -8.37 -2.88
CA LEU A 232 -4.09 -9.18 -3.25
C LEU A 232 -3.69 -10.51 -3.92
N LYS A 233 -2.42 -10.90 -3.84
CA LYS A 233 -1.92 -12.17 -4.36
C LYS A 233 -2.66 -13.39 -3.79
N GLU A 234 -2.73 -14.44 -4.61
CA GLU A 234 -3.41 -15.72 -4.29
C GLU A 234 -2.66 -16.60 -3.27
N ASP A 235 -1.39 -16.31 -3.00
CA ASP A 235 -0.63 -16.99 -1.94
C ASP A 235 -0.93 -16.41 -0.55
N TRP A 236 -1.62 -15.27 -0.49
CA TRP A 236 -2.14 -14.67 0.74
C TRP A 236 -3.66 -14.87 0.87
N TRP A 237 -4.38 -14.74 -0.23
CA TRP A 237 -5.84 -14.69 -0.25
C TRP A 237 -6.48 -15.84 -1.01
N PHE A 238 -7.64 -16.29 -0.54
CA PHE A 238 -8.57 -17.03 -1.38
C PHE A 238 -9.34 -16.05 -2.28
N VAL A 239 -8.99 -16.04 -3.58
CA VAL A 239 -9.59 -15.16 -4.58
C VAL A 239 -10.76 -15.87 -5.27
N ARG A 240 -11.92 -15.21 -5.35
CA ARG A 240 -13.09 -15.70 -6.10
C ARG A 240 -13.10 -15.15 -7.53
N ASP A 241 -13.94 -15.75 -8.37
CA ASP A 241 -14.25 -15.25 -9.71
C ASP A 241 -14.56 -13.75 -9.70
N GLY A 242 -13.93 -13.01 -10.62
CA GLY A 242 -14.00 -11.56 -10.68
C GLY A 242 -13.00 -10.81 -9.79
N GLY A 243 -11.98 -11.50 -9.24
CA GLY A 243 -10.84 -10.87 -8.56
C GLY A 243 -11.13 -10.37 -7.14
N ARG A 244 -12.24 -10.79 -6.54
CA ARG A 244 -12.62 -10.41 -5.18
C ARG A 244 -11.99 -11.38 -4.17
N VAL A 245 -11.22 -10.86 -3.22
CA VAL A 245 -10.71 -11.64 -2.08
C VAL A 245 -11.86 -12.00 -1.14
N ALA A 246 -11.95 -13.28 -0.76
CA ALA A 246 -13.00 -13.75 0.14
C ALA A 246 -12.53 -13.85 1.59
N CYS A 247 -11.35 -14.43 1.80
CA CYS A 247 -10.74 -14.62 3.11
C CYS A 247 -9.24 -14.95 2.95
N ALA A 248 -8.54 -15.05 4.08
CA ALA A 248 -7.21 -15.61 4.13
C ALA A 248 -7.17 -17.01 3.49
N ARG A 249 -6.02 -17.39 2.93
CA ARG A 249 -5.76 -18.78 2.55
C ARG A 249 -6.03 -19.72 3.75
N PRO A 250 -6.75 -20.85 3.55
CA PRO A 250 -7.04 -21.79 4.62
C PRO A 250 -5.77 -22.33 5.30
N GLU A 251 -4.67 -22.48 4.56
CA GLU A 251 -3.36 -22.89 5.07
C GLU A 251 -2.78 -21.89 6.07
N LEU A 252 -2.91 -20.58 5.80
CA LEU A 252 -2.44 -19.53 6.72
C LEU A 252 -3.28 -19.52 8.00
N THR A 253 -4.59 -19.72 7.87
CA THR A 253 -5.49 -19.77 9.04
C THR A 253 -5.22 -21.01 9.89
N ALA A 254 -5.00 -22.17 9.25
CA ALA A 254 -4.63 -23.40 9.94
C ALA A 254 -3.26 -23.29 10.62
N GLU A 255 -2.28 -22.69 9.95
CA GLU A 255 -0.94 -22.45 10.50
C GLU A 255 -1.00 -21.50 11.71
N ALA A 256 -1.74 -20.39 11.63
CA ALA A 256 -1.90 -19.46 12.74
C ALA A 256 -2.53 -20.14 13.97
N ALA A 257 -3.53 -21.00 13.77
CA ALA A 257 -4.11 -21.80 14.83
C ALA A 257 -3.10 -22.81 15.41
N ALA A 258 -2.33 -23.50 14.56
CA ALA A 258 -1.38 -24.53 14.99
C ALA A 258 -0.15 -23.96 15.72
N VAL A 259 0.39 -22.82 15.24
CA VAL A 259 1.63 -22.24 15.76
C VAL A 259 1.37 -21.31 16.94
N ALA A 260 0.33 -20.48 16.87
CA ALA A 260 0.08 -19.39 17.83
C ALA A 260 -1.23 -19.55 18.61
N ASN A 261 -2.03 -20.59 18.33
CA ASN A 261 -3.37 -20.77 18.92
C ASN A 261 -4.25 -19.53 18.78
N THR A 262 -4.17 -18.87 17.62
CA THR A 262 -4.85 -17.60 17.32
C THR A 262 -5.80 -17.74 16.14
N ARG A 263 -6.88 -16.94 16.14
CA ARG A 263 -7.80 -16.83 15.01
C ARG A 263 -7.32 -15.73 14.07
N LEU A 264 -7.06 -16.08 12.82
CA LEU A 264 -6.59 -15.13 11.80
C LEU A 264 -7.75 -14.37 11.15
N VAL A 265 -7.59 -13.06 11.02
CA VAL A 265 -8.36 -12.18 10.14
C VAL A 265 -7.36 -11.46 9.24
N MET A 266 -7.59 -11.47 7.93
CA MET A 266 -6.80 -10.66 7.00
C MET A 266 -7.65 -9.51 6.49
N LEU A 267 -7.08 -8.31 6.45
CA LEU A 267 -7.73 -7.11 5.94
C LEU A 267 -6.87 -6.44 4.87
N THR A 268 -7.52 -5.94 3.83
CA THR A 268 -6.88 -4.99 2.92
C THR A 268 -6.66 -3.66 3.63
N THR A 269 -5.71 -2.83 3.18
CA THR A 269 -5.54 -1.47 3.72
C THR A 269 -6.85 -0.68 3.72
N GLN A 270 -7.66 -0.80 2.66
CA GLN A 270 -8.95 -0.12 2.57
C GLN A 270 -9.96 -0.64 3.60
N ALA A 271 -10.05 -1.96 3.79
CA ALA A 271 -10.92 -2.55 4.79
C ALA A 271 -10.48 -2.14 6.21
N PHE A 272 -9.17 -2.19 6.49
CA PHE A 272 -8.62 -1.75 7.76
C PHE A 272 -9.02 -0.32 8.11
N VAL A 273 -8.81 0.63 7.19
CA VAL A 273 -9.18 2.04 7.40
C VAL A 273 -10.69 2.21 7.59
N ARG A 274 -11.51 1.37 6.97
CA ARG A 274 -12.99 1.42 7.10
C ARG A 274 -13.49 0.89 8.45
N TYR A 275 -12.88 -0.17 8.97
CA TYR A 275 -13.36 -0.85 10.19
C TYR A 275 -12.67 -0.36 11.48
N ALA A 276 -11.49 0.26 11.39
CA ALA A 276 -10.71 0.74 12.54
C ALA A 276 -11.19 2.09 13.10
#